data_AF-A0A7W4EZ64-F1
#
_entry.id   AF-A0A7W4EZ64-F1
#
_cell.length_a   1.000
_cell.length_b   1.000
_cell.length_c   1.000
_cell.angle_alpha   90.00
_cell.angle_beta   90.00
_cell.angle_gamma   90.00
#
_symmetry.space_group_name_H-M   'P 1'
#
loop_
_entity.id
_entity.type
_entity.pdbx_description
1 polymer ?
#
loop_
_entity_poly.entity_id
_entity_poly.type
_entity_poly.pdbx_seq_one_letter_code
_entity_poly.pdbx_strand_id
1 'polypeptide(L)'
;MLEKDIISYKKCENEDEKMDFLSDYDNNPSDEFIKFLLNEFDNEEDEFVQVEIIKFIATHRQKSNEIKEFFLDKMLLNNELDKIVLSHIAQNLIFFELNSSEFEKIYEKILLEEQEDDKQDDFISALLRLLYIKRDKGANVYLDALKKHGIDFG
;
A
#
# COMPACT_ATOMS: atom_id res chain seq x y z
N MET A 1 27.11 -10.66 9.01
CA MET A 1 27.40 -10.83 7.58
C MET A 1 26.17 -10.30 6.88
N LEU A 2 26.30 -9.32 5.98
CA LEU A 2 25.14 -8.77 5.27
C LEU A 2 24.47 -9.88 4.47
N GLU A 3 23.14 -9.93 4.53
CA GLU A 3 22.33 -10.92 3.84
C GLU A 3 22.47 -10.78 2.30
N LYS A 4 22.41 -11.92 1.60
CA LYS A 4 22.80 -12.01 0.18
C LYS A 4 21.89 -11.16 -0.72
N ASP A 5 20.61 -11.07 -0.39
CA ASP A 5 19.62 -10.36 -1.20
C ASP A 5 19.75 -8.85 -0.97
N ILE A 6 20.03 -8.41 0.26
CA ILE A 6 20.43 -7.02 0.55
C ILE A 6 21.67 -6.63 -0.26
N ILE A 7 22.69 -7.50 -0.30
CA ILE A 7 23.91 -7.24 -1.09
C ILE A 7 23.59 -7.15 -2.58
N SER A 8 22.68 -7.98 -3.08
CA SER A 8 22.33 -8.02 -4.50
C SER A 8 21.50 -6.81 -4.91
N TYR A 9 20.48 -6.46 -4.11
CA TYR A 9 19.68 -5.25 -4.32
C TYR A 9 20.54 -3.98 -4.31
N LYS A 10 21.49 -3.86 -3.38
CA LYS A 10 22.42 -2.70 -3.32
C LYS A 10 23.42 -2.61 -4.47
N LYS A 11 23.53 -3.66 -5.30
CA LYS A 11 24.38 -3.65 -6.49
C LYS A 11 23.64 -3.22 -7.75
N CYS A 12 22.31 -3.13 -7.72
CA CYS A 12 21.54 -2.56 -8.81
C CYS A 12 22.03 -1.13 -9.07
N GLU A 13 22.39 -0.83 -10.31
CA GLU A 13 23.02 0.43 -10.69
C GLU A 13 22.02 1.58 -10.87
N ASN A 14 20.72 1.25 -11.02
CA ASN A 14 19.63 2.18 -11.30
C ASN A 14 18.28 1.61 -10.84
N GLU A 15 17.24 2.43 -10.97
CA GLU A 15 15.85 2.16 -10.58
C GLU A 15 15.25 0.98 -11.35
N ASP A 16 15.51 0.87 -12.67
CA ASP A 16 15.03 -0.24 -13.50
C ASP A 16 15.57 -1.59 -12.99
N GLU A 17 16.87 -1.66 -12.67
CA GLU A 17 17.49 -2.86 -12.12
C GLU A 17 16.95 -3.22 -10.72
N LYS A 18 16.59 -2.23 -9.90
CA LYS A 18 15.94 -2.49 -8.60
C LYS A 18 14.55 -3.09 -8.80
N MET A 19 13.77 -2.54 -9.73
CA MET A 19 12.44 -3.05 -10.06
C MET A 19 12.49 -4.45 -10.67
N ASP A 20 13.40 -4.70 -11.60
CA ASP A 20 13.64 -6.03 -12.19
C ASP A 20 14.05 -7.03 -11.10
N PHE A 21 14.95 -6.64 -10.19
CA PHE A 21 15.38 -7.50 -9.08
C PHE A 21 14.22 -7.93 -8.18
N LEU A 22 13.30 -7.03 -7.86
CA LEU A 22 12.14 -7.33 -7.02
C LEU A 22 11.07 -8.12 -7.77
N SER A 23 10.81 -7.79 -9.04
CA SER A 23 9.75 -8.41 -9.84
C SER A 23 10.08 -9.84 -10.28
N ASP A 24 11.35 -10.13 -10.59
CA ASP A 24 11.83 -11.47 -10.97
C ASP A 24 12.21 -12.36 -9.76
N TYR A 25 11.88 -11.93 -8.55
CA TYR A 25 12.30 -12.63 -7.34
C TYR A 25 11.46 -13.89 -7.09
N ASP A 26 12.05 -15.05 -7.38
CA ASP A 26 11.36 -16.36 -7.28
C ASP A 26 11.46 -17.06 -5.91
N ASN A 27 12.26 -16.54 -4.98
CA ASN A 27 12.51 -17.20 -3.70
C ASN A 27 11.61 -16.67 -2.57
N ASN A 28 11.60 -17.32 -1.41
CA ASN A 28 10.99 -16.72 -0.22
C ASN A 28 11.99 -15.77 0.46
N PRO A 29 11.70 -14.45 0.53
CA PRO A 29 12.64 -13.49 1.09
C PRO A 29 12.80 -13.69 2.59
N SER A 30 14.01 -13.43 3.09
CA SER A 30 14.30 -13.44 4.51
C SER A 30 13.61 -12.29 5.23
N ASP A 31 13.37 -12.42 6.53
CA ASP A 31 12.82 -11.31 7.34
C ASP A 31 13.79 -10.13 7.44
N GLU A 32 15.10 -10.38 7.32
CA GLU A 32 16.11 -9.33 7.28
C GLU A 32 15.99 -8.50 6.00
N PHE A 33 15.76 -9.15 4.85
CA PHE A 33 15.55 -8.47 3.58
C PHE A 33 14.23 -7.67 3.57
N ILE A 34 13.14 -8.22 4.10
CA ILE A 34 11.87 -7.48 4.25
C ILE A 34 12.05 -6.22 5.11
N LYS A 35 12.74 -6.33 6.26
CA LYS A 35 13.02 -5.17 7.12
C LYS A 35 13.90 -4.13 6.42
N PHE A 36 14.87 -4.59 5.65
CA PHE A 36 15.68 -3.71 4.83
C PHE A 36 14.80 -2.94 3.83
N LEU A 37 13.91 -3.63 3.08
CA LEU A 37 13.04 -2.98 2.11
C LEU A 37 12.02 -2.02 2.73
N LEU A 38 11.51 -2.31 3.94
CA LEU A 38 10.66 -1.35 4.67
C LEU A 38 11.40 -0.06 5.00
N ASN A 39 12.68 -0.14 5.36
CA ASN A 39 13.50 1.04 5.57
C ASN A 39 13.88 1.70 4.24
N GLU A 40 14.18 0.91 3.20
CA GLU A 40 14.50 1.41 1.87
C GLU A 40 13.35 2.22 1.28
N PHE A 41 12.10 1.75 1.44
CA PHE A 41 10.90 2.45 0.99
C PHE A 41 10.87 3.92 1.44
N ASP A 42 11.24 4.19 2.68
CA ASP A 42 11.25 5.55 3.25
C ASP A 42 12.43 6.41 2.78
N ASN A 43 13.48 5.79 2.26
CA ASN A 43 14.67 6.49 1.74
C ASN A 43 14.70 6.55 0.21
N GLU A 44 13.77 5.88 -0.46
CA GLU A 44 13.66 5.85 -1.91
C GLU A 44 12.92 7.09 -2.41
N GLU A 45 13.50 7.78 -3.39
CA GLU A 45 12.92 8.98 -4.00
C GLU A 45 12.07 8.63 -5.22
N ASP A 46 12.35 7.51 -5.90
CA ASP A 46 11.61 7.06 -7.08
C ASP A 46 10.31 6.35 -6.70
N GLU A 47 9.18 6.90 -7.15
CA GLU A 47 7.85 6.37 -6.85
C GLU A 47 7.61 4.97 -7.44
N PHE A 48 8.25 4.61 -8.56
CA PHE A 48 8.07 3.31 -9.20
C PHE A 48 8.81 2.21 -8.45
N VAL A 49 10.02 2.50 -7.95
CA VAL A 49 10.74 1.59 -7.06
C VAL A 49 9.97 1.40 -5.75
N GLN A 50 9.44 2.49 -5.15
CA GLN A 50 8.58 2.39 -3.97
C GLN A 50 7.37 1.48 -4.20
N VAL A 51 6.71 1.61 -5.35
CA VAL A 51 5.60 0.76 -5.77
C VAL A 51 6.02 -0.70 -5.88
N GLU A 52 7.18 -0.98 -6.45
CA GLU A 52 7.66 -2.35 -6.58
C GLU A 52 8.01 -2.96 -5.22
N ILE A 53 8.57 -2.17 -4.30
CA ILE A 53 8.76 -2.57 -2.89
C ILE A 53 7.41 -2.93 -2.24
N ILE A 54 6.37 -2.11 -2.42
CA ILE A 54 5.01 -2.38 -1.90
C ILE A 54 4.50 -3.72 -2.40
N LYS A 55 4.52 -3.94 -3.73
CA LYS A 55 4.04 -5.19 -4.35
C LYS A 55 4.82 -6.39 -3.83
N PHE A 56 6.14 -6.26 -3.78
CA PHE A 56 7.04 -7.32 -3.31
C PHE A 56 6.70 -7.74 -1.87
N ILE A 57 6.65 -6.77 -0.96
CA ILE A 57 6.40 -7.04 0.46
C ILE A 57 4.98 -7.58 0.66
N ALA A 58 3.98 -6.97 0.00
CA ALA A 58 2.60 -7.42 0.08
C ALA A 58 2.45 -8.87 -0.36
N THR A 59 3.08 -9.25 -1.48
CA THR A 59 3.04 -10.59 -2.05
C THR A 59 3.67 -11.62 -1.12
N HIS A 60 4.83 -11.31 -0.55
CA HIS A 60 5.57 -12.26 0.29
C HIS A 60 5.15 -12.27 1.76
N ARG A 61 4.30 -11.33 2.20
CA ARG A 61 3.89 -11.17 3.60
C ARG A 61 2.38 -10.88 3.78
N GLN A 62 1.52 -11.44 2.93
CA GLN A 62 0.04 -11.24 2.88
C GLN A 62 -0.73 -11.40 4.20
N LYS A 63 -0.13 -11.96 5.26
CA LYS A 63 -0.75 -12.18 6.59
C LYS A 63 0.00 -11.50 7.74
N SER A 64 1.01 -10.71 7.43
CA SER A 64 1.78 -10.00 8.45
C SER A 64 1.01 -8.78 8.93
N ASN A 65 0.69 -8.75 10.22
CA ASN A 65 0.11 -7.56 10.85
C ASN A 65 1.08 -6.37 10.80
N GLU A 66 2.39 -6.63 10.93
CA GLU A 66 3.43 -5.59 10.83
C GLU A 66 3.38 -4.89 9.46
N ILE A 67 3.25 -5.65 8.36
CA ILE A 67 3.16 -5.07 7.01
C ILE A 67 1.84 -4.34 6.81
N LYS A 68 0.74 -4.91 7.32
CA LYS A 68 -0.57 -4.26 7.26
C LYS A 68 -0.55 -2.90 7.99
N GLU A 69 -0.01 -2.87 9.20
CA GLU A 69 0.11 -1.66 10.01
C GLU A 69 0.99 -0.63 9.32
N PHE A 70 2.14 -1.04 8.77
CA PHE A 70 2.99 -0.17 7.96
C PHE A 70 2.22 0.48 6.79
N PHE A 71 1.50 -0.31 6.00
CA PHE A 71 0.69 0.22 4.89
C PHE A 71 -0.42 1.17 5.35
N LEU A 72 -1.15 0.81 6.41
CA LEU A 72 -2.18 1.67 6.96
C LEU A 72 -1.59 2.99 7.47
N ASP A 73 -0.46 2.96 8.19
CA ASP A 73 0.17 4.16 8.72
C ASP A 73 0.65 5.09 7.59
N LYS A 74 1.30 4.54 6.55
CA LYS A 74 1.72 5.33 5.38
C LYS A 74 0.53 5.99 4.69
N MET A 75 -0.53 5.23 4.45
CA MET A 75 -1.70 5.70 3.73
C MET A 75 -2.58 6.68 4.51
N LEU A 76 -2.67 6.52 5.84
CA LEU A 76 -3.58 7.30 6.69
C LEU A 76 -2.91 8.52 7.31
N LEU A 77 -1.60 8.48 7.55
CA LEU A 77 -0.87 9.52 8.29
C LEU A 77 0.12 10.31 7.44
N ASN A 78 0.57 9.78 6.29
CA ASN A 78 1.58 10.43 5.47
C ASN A 78 0.96 11.08 4.22
N ASN A 79 0.84 12.41 4.24
CA ASN A 79 0.33 13.19 3.12
C ASN A 79 1.42 13.61 2.12
N GLU A 80 2.69 13.25 2.37
CA GLU A 80 3.83 13.61 1.51
C GLU A 80 4.14 12.55 0.44
N LEU A 81 3.54 11.37 0.53
CA LEU A 81 3.73 10.32 -0.47
C LEU A 81 3.04 10.66 -1.79
N ASP A 82 3.66 10.25 -2.89
CA ASP A 82 3.07 10.38 -4.21
C ASP A 82 1.74 9.60 -4.31
N LYS A 83 0.79 10.15 -5.08
CA LYS A 83 -0.54 9.55 -5.27
C LYS A 83 -0.50 8.15 -5.86
N ILE A 84 0.48 7.82 -6.71
CA ILE A 84 0.66 6.49 -7.30
C ILE A 84 1.04 5.50 -6.21
N VAL A 85 1.94 5.91 -5.31
CA VAL A 85 2.39 5.11 -4.16
C VAL A 85 1.22 4.84 -3.23
N LEU A 86 0.47 5.89 -2.84
CA LEU A 86 -0.72 5.77 -1.99
C LEU A 86 -1.78 4.84 -2.61
N SER A 87 -2.03 4.99 -3.92
CA SER A 87 -2.96 4.12 -4.66
C SER A 87 -2.53 2.66 -4.63
N HIS A 88 -1.24 2.37 -4.78
CA HIS A 88 -0.73 1.01 -4.74
C HIS A 88 -0.72 0.41 -3.33
N ILE A 89 -0.47 1.20 -2.29
CA ILE A 89 -0.67 0.76 -0.90
C ILE A 89 -2.12 0.31 -0.70
N ALA A 90 -3.09 1.16 -1.07
CA ALA A 90 -4.52 0.85 -0.97
C ALA A 90 -4.90 -0.43 -1.73
N GLN A 91 -4.40 -0.59 -2.95
CA GLN A 91 -4.65 -1.79 -3.76
C GLN A 91 -4.08 -3.06 -3.13
N ASN A 92 -2.92 -3.00 -2.49
CA ASN A 92 -2.27 -4.16 -1.89
C ASN A 92 -2.82 -4.52 -0.50
N LEU A 93 -3.56 -3.63 0.16
CA LEU A 93 -4.31 -3.94 1.39
C LEU A 93 -5.38 -5.04 1.18
N ILE A 94 -5.74 -5.37 -0.06
CA ILE A 94 -6.65 -6.48 -0.37
C ILE A 94 -6.13 -7.82 0.17
N PHE A 95 -4.81 -8.00 0.29
CA PHE A 95 -4.21 -9.24 0.76
C PHE A 95 -4.38 -9.45 2.27
N PHE A 96 -4.63 -8.40 3.03
CA PHE A 96 -4.64 -8.42 4.49
C PHE A 96 -6.05 -8.50 5.08
N GLU A 97 -6.17 -9.01 6.30
CA GLU A 97 -7.41 -8.95 7.06
C GLU A 97 -7.57 -7.58 7.72
N LEU A 98 -8.69 -6.93 7.42
CA LEU A 98 -9.07 -5.62 7.95
C LEU A 98 -10.23 -5.77 8.94
N ASN A 99 -10.12 -5.10 10.07
CA ASN A 99 -11.17 -5.03 11.09
C ASN A 99 -12.07 -3.79 10.90
N SER A 100 -13.13 -3.71 11.69
CA SER A 100 -14.10 -2.61 11.62
C SER A 100 -13.48 -1.22 11.86
N SER A 101 -12.55 -1.09 12.82
CA SER A 101 -11.88 0.19 13.06
C SER A 101 -10.97 0.60 11.89
N GLU A 102 -10.34 -0.36 11.22
CA GLU A 102 -9.51 -0.09 10.04
C GLU A 102 -10.38 0.35 8.84
N PHE A 103 -11.56 -0.27 8.66
CA PHE A 103 -12.51 0.19 7.65
C PHE A 103 -13.05 1.59 7.93
N GLU A 104 -13.32 1.93 9.19
CA GLU A 104 -13.74 3.28 9.60
C GLU A 104 -12.68 4.33 9.24
N LYS A 105 -11.41 4.06 9.54
CA LYS A 105 -10.31 4.97 9.18
C LYS A 105 -10.17 5.15 7.66
N ILE A 106 -10.34 4.07 6.89
CA ILE A 106 -10.33 4.15 5.41
C ILE A 106 -11.49 5.02 4.91
N TYR A 107 -12.68 4.83 5.48
CA TYR A 107 -13.86 5.65 5.18
C TYR A 107 -13.60 7.13 5.49
N GLU A 108 -13.08 7.45 6.67
CA GLU A 108 -12.74 8.82 7.07
C GLU A 108 -11.70 9.44 6.14
N LYS A 109 -10.69 8.67 5.74
CA LYS A 109 -9.67 9.12 4.78
C LYS A 109 -10.30 9.47 3.42
N ILE A 110 -11.20 8.65 2.89
CA ILE A 110 -11.92 8.97 1.64
C ILE A 110 -12.67 10.30 1.77
N LEU A 111 -13.40 10.50 2.88
CA LEU A 111 -14.14 11.75 3.10
C LEU A 111 -13.24 12.98 3.19
N LEU A 112 -12.05 12.82 3.78
CA LEU A 112 -11.08 13.90 3.90
C LEU A 112 -10.53 14.27 2.51
N GLU A 113 -10.05 13.27 1.75
CA GLU A 113 -9.49 13.50 0.41
C GLU A 113 -10.54 14.09 -0.56
N GLU A 114 -11.81 13.71 -0.43
CA GLU A 114 -12.91 14.28 -1.22
C GLU A 114 -13.24 15.75 -0.89
N GLN A 115 -12.67 16.31 0.18
CA GLN A 115 -12.82 17.72 0.54
C GLN A 115 -11.62 18.58 0.13
N GLU A 116 -10.51 17.97 -0.27
CA GLU A 116 -9.32 18.70 -0.71
C GLU A 116 -9.54 19.38 -2.07
N ASP A 117 -8.88 20.52 -2.29
CA ASP A 117 -8.95 21.25 -3.56
C ASP A 117 -8.24 20.48 -4.70
N ASP A 118 -7.17 19.74 -4.36
CA ASP A 118 -6.41 18.88 -5.27
C ASP A 118 -6.61 17.41 -4.90
N LYS A 119 -7.81 16.91 -5.20
CA LYS A 119 -8.22 15.56 -4.84
C LYS A 119 -7.33 14.51 -5.50
N GLN A 120 -6.94 13.51 -4.71
CA GLN A 120 -6.22 12.36 -5.22
C GLN A 120 -7.19 11.29 -5.77
N ASP A 121 -7.83 11.57 -6.91
CA ASP A 121 -8.90 10.73 -7.48
C ASP A 121 -8.49 9.25 -7.64
N ASP A 122 -7.27 8.98 -8.08
CA ASP A 122 -6.75 7.61 -8.25
C ASP A 122 -6.65 6.87 -6.90
N PHE A 123 -6.24 7.59 -5.85
CA PHE A 123 -6.11 7.05 -4.50
C PHE A 123 -7.49 6.84 -3.86
N ILE A 124 -8.39 7.81 -3.98
CA ILE A 124 -9.80 7.67 -3.56
C ILE A 124 -10.43 6.45 -4.25
N SER A 125 -10.24 6.31 -5.56
CA SER A 125 -10.73 5.16 -6.33
C SER A 125 -10.16 3.83 -5.84
N ALA A 126 -8.86 3.79 -5.50
CA ALA A 126 -8.24 2.60 -4.92
C ALA A 126 -8.82 2.23 -3.54
N LEU A 127 -9.09 3.21 -2.68
CA LEU A 127 -9.73 3.00 -1.37
C LEU A 127 -11.17 2.52 -1.51
N LEU A 128 -11.95 3.12 -2.42
CA LEU A 128 -13.32 2.68 -2.71
C LEU A 128 -13.34 1.23 -3.21
N ARG A 129 -12.41 0.88 -4.10
CA ARG A 129 -12.26 -0.49 -4.60
C ARG A 129 -11.89 -1.47 -3.48
N LEU A 130 -11.01 -1.08 -2.56
CA LEU A 130 -10.68 -1.88 -1.38
C LEU A 130 -11.93 -2.16 -0.54
N LEU A 131 -12.73 -1.13 -0.21
CA LEU A 131 -13.99 -1.30 0.51
C LEU A 131 -14.96 -2.20 -0.26
N TYR A 132 -15.11 -2.01 -1.58
CA TYR A 132 -15.98 -2.83 -2.43
C TYR A 132 -15.59 -4.31 -2.44
N ILE A 133 -14.29 -4.61 -2.55
CA ILE A 133 -13.76 -5.99 -2.49
C ILE A 133 -14.03 -6.60 -1.12
N LYS A 134 -13.97 -5.79 -0.04
CA LYS A 134 -14.16 -6.22 1.35
C LYS A 134 -15.59 -6.06 1.84
N ARG A 135 -16.57 -5.75 0.97
CA ARG A 135 -17.96 -5.44 1.38
C ARG A 135 -18.59 -6.56 2.23
N ASP A 136 -18.37 -7.82 1.82
CA ASP A 136 -18.90 -9.01 2.50
C ASP A 136 -18.12 -9.35 3.78
N LYS A 137 -17.06 -8.57 4.09
CA LYS A 137 -16.23 -8.66 5.30
C LYS A 137 -16.45 -7.48 6.26
N GLY A 138 -17.56 -6.76 6.11
CA GLY A 138 -17.95 -5.66 7.01
C GLY A 138 -17.73 -4.26 6.44
N ALA A 139 -17.13 -4.12 5.25
CA ALA A 139 -16.96 -2.81 4.63
C ALA A 139 -18.25 -2.22 4.02
N ASN A 140 -19.31 -3.03 3.87
CA ASN A 140 -20.57 -2.62 3.24
C ASN A 140 -21.23 -1.40 3.91
N VAL A 141 -21.18 -1.32 5.25
CA VAL A 141 -21.77 -0.20 5.99
C VAL A 141 -21.11 1.14 5.64
N TYR A 142 -19.81 1.13 5.30
CA TYR A 142 -19.06 2.32 4.91
C TYR A 142 -19.31 2.70 3.46
N LEU A 143 -19.47 1.72 2.56
CA LEU A 143 -19.91 1.99 1.18
C LEU A 143 -21.30 2.65 1.16
N ASP A 144 -22.25 2.13 1.96
CA ASP A 144 -23.58 2.72 2.08
C ASP A 144 -23.54 4.13 2.69
N ALA A 145 -22.59 4.40 3.58
CA ALA A 145 -22.38 5.73 4.15
C ALA A 145 -21.82 6.71 3.10
N LEU A 146 -20.77 6.33 2.36
CA LEU A 146 -20.19 7.15 1.29
C LEU A 146 -21.22 7.51 0.23
N LYS A 147 -22.08 6.56 -0.14
CA LYS A 147 -23.16 6.80 -1.10
C LYS A 147 -24.14 7.90 -0.65
N LYS A 148 -24.41 8.02 0.66
CA LYS A 148 -25.24 9.10 1.21
C LYS A 148 -24.54 10.46 1.13
N HIS A 149 -23.22 10.47 1.07
CA HIS A 149 -22.40 11.65 0.82
C HIS A 149 -22.22 11.96 -0.68
N GLY A 150 -22.84 11.18 -1.58
CA GLY A 150 -22.72 11.36 -3.02
C GLY A 150 -21.45 10.76 -3.63
N ILE A 151 -20.69 9.99 -2.85
CA ILE A 151 -19.47 9.29 -3.30
C ILE A 151 -19.86 7.83 -3.55
N ASP A 152 -19.86 7.38 -4.80
CA ASP A 152 -20.24 6.02 -5.17
C ASP A 152 -19.10 5.31 -5.92
N PHE A 153 -19.04 3.99 -5.77
CA PHE A 153 -18.17 3.14 -6.57
C PHE A 153 -18.92 2.81 -7.87
N GLY A 154 -18.48 3.42 -8.98
CA GLY A 154 -19.07 3.26 -10.31
C GLY A 154 -18.85 1.90 -10.95
#